data_AF-A0A426UDY5-F1
#
_entry.id   AF-A0A426UDY5-F1
#
_cell.length_a   1.000
_cell.length_b   1.000
_cell.length_c   1.000
_cell.angle_alpha   90.00
_cell.angle_beta   90.00
_cell.angle_gamma   90.00
#
_symmetry.space_group_name_H-M   'P 1'
#
loop_
_entity.id
_entity.type
_entity.pdbx_description
1 polymer ?
#
loop_
_entity_poly.entity_id
_entity_poly.type
_entity_poly.pdbx_seq_one_letter_code
_entity_poly.pdbx_strand_id
1 'polypeptide(L)' 'PLLPDYAAQAPYNVIVVELEEAPRIRLVGNLVTEAGARLDSLDPARIRIGARVHVVFHDGLPQWVLS' A
#
# COMPACT_ATOMS: atom_id res chain seq x y z
N PRO A 1 6.65 12.36 -14.87
CA PRO A 1 6.38 11.00 -15.42
C PRO A 1 6.80 9.95 -14.37
N LEU A 2 6.18 8.77 -14.36
CA LEU A 2 6.65 7.68 -13.50
C LEU A 2 8.02 7.19 -13.99
N LEU A 3 8.86 6.73 -13.06
CA LEU A 3 10.06 5.97 -13.41
C LEU A 3 9.65 4.66 -14.12
N PRO A 4 10.46 4.11 -15.04
CA PRO A 4 10.08 2.96 -15.87
C PRO A 4 9.52 1.77 -15.09
N ASP A 5 10.15 1.40 -13.96
CA ASP A 5 9.73 0.24 -13.16
C ASP A 5 8.37 0.42 -12.48
N TYR A 6 8.02 1.67 -12.16
CA TYR A 6 6.69 2.02 -11.65
C TYR A 6 5.66 2.10 -12.78
N ALA A 7 6.05 2.65 -13.94
CA ALA A 7 5.18 2.72 -15.10
C ALA A 7 4.75 1.31 -15.58
N ALA A 8 5.64 0.31 -15.47
CA ALA A 8 5.36 -1.09 -15.81
C ALA A 8 4.33 -1.78 -14.89
N GLN A 9 3.96 -1.15 -13.79
CA GLN A 9 2.96 -1.64 -12.84
C GLN A 9 1.72 -0.74 -12.77
N ALA A 10 1.65 0.32 -13.59
CA ALA A 10 0.50 1.20 -13.61
C ALA A 10 -0.70 0.51 -14.33
N PRO A 11 -1.94 0.74 -13.87
CA PRO A 11 -2.32 1.53 -12.70
C PRO A 11 -2.13 0.77 -11.37
N TYR A 12 -1.67 1.49 -10.33
CA TYR A 12 -1.59 0.97 -8.95
C TYR A 12 -2.00 2.04 -7.94
N ASN A 13 -2.30 1.60 -6.71
CA ASN A 13 -2.74 2.47 -5.63
C ASN A 13 -1.60 2.90 -4.71
N VAL A 14 -1.72 4.11 -4.16
CA VAL A 14 -0.90 4.60 -3.04
C VAL A 14 -1.88 5.07 -1.97
N ILE A 15 -1.65 4.64 -0.73
CA ILE A 15 -2.54 4.94 0.39
C ILE A 15 -1.81 5.75 1.47
N VAL A 16 -2.59 6.50 2.24
CA VAL A 16 -2.14 7.17 3.45
C VAL A 16 -2.77 6.45 4.64
N VAL A 17 -1.94 5.99 5.57
CA VAL A 17 -2.36 5.21 6.74
C VAL A 17 -2.18 6.04 8.00
N GLU A 18 -3.25 6.15 8.78
CA GLU A 18 -3.21 6.63 10.17
C GLU A 18 -2.88 5.44 11.09
N LEU A 19 -1.97 5.64 12.04
CA LEU A 19 -1.62 4.63 13.03
C LEU A 19 -2.58 4.66 14.21
N GLU A 20 -3.09 3.50 14.62
CA GLU A 20 -4.01 3.38 15.77
C GLU A 20 -3.36 3.91 17.07
N GLU A 21 -2.08 3.62 17.30
CA GLU A 21 -1.35 4.04 18.51
C GLU A 21 -0.87 5.50 18.45
N ALA A 22 -0.80 6.08 17.25
CA ALA A 22 -0.30 7.44 17.05
C ALA A 22 -1.09 8.18 15.96
N PRO A 23 -2.33 8.65 16.25
CA PRO A 23 -3.24 9.23 15.25
C PRO A 23 -2.77 10.55 14.63
N ARG A 24 -1.61 11.09 15.03
CA ARG A 24 -0.98 12.26 14.40
C ARG A 24 0.10 11.88 13.39
N ILE A 25 0.49 10.62 13.33
CA ILE A 25 1.44 10.08 12.36
C ILE A 25 0.66 9.58 11.15
N ARG A 26 1.20 9.86 9.96
CA ARG A 26 0.70 9.35 8.68
C ARG A 26 1.85 8.68 7.96
N LEU A 27 1.62 7.46 7.51
CA LEU A 27 2.56 6.73 6.66
C LEU A 27 1.99 6.62 5.25
N VAL A 28 2.87 6.69 4.26
CA VAL A 28 2.51 6.58 2.85
C VAL A 28 3.14 5.32 2.28
N GLY A 29 2.38 4.55 1.53
CA GLY A 29 2.89 3.33 0.90
C GLY A 29 1.89 2.68 -0.04
N ASN A 30 2.27 1.53 -0.58
CA ASN A 30 1.43 0.76 -1.49
C ASN A 30 0.60 -0.27 -0.72
N LEU A 31 -0.63 -0.47 -1.18
CA LEU A 31 -1.52 -1.51 -0.69
C LEU A 31 -1.47 -2.70 -1.67
N VAL A 32 -1.02 -3.84 -1.18
CA VAL A 32 -0.76 -5.06 -1.95
C VAL A 32 -1.48 -6.25 -1.32
N THR A 33 -1.51 -7.39 -2.01
CA THR A 33 -2.15 -8.61 -1.48
C THR A 33 -1.27 -9.36 -0.49
N GLU A 34 0.05 -9.25 -0.61
CA GLU A 34 1.06 -9.87 0.27
C GLU A 34 2.42 -9.16 0.15
N ALA A 35 3.36 -9.44 1.06
CA ALA A 35 4.69 -8.84 1.05
C ALA A 35 5.45 -9.16 -0.26
N GLY A 36 5.93 -8.12 -0.93
CA GLY A 36 6.67 -8.22 -2.20
C GLY A 36 5.79 -8.42 -3.43
N ALA A 37 4.46 -8.48 -3.28
CA ALA A 37 3.57 -8.55 -4.42
C ALA A 37 3.67 -7.28 -5.28
N ARG A 38 3.28 -7.43 -6.55
CA ARG A 38 3.19 -6.30 -7.50
C ARG A 38 2.28 -5.20 -6.95
N LEU A 39 2.59 -3.94 -7.31
CA LEU A 39 1.84 -2.78 -6.83
C LEU A 39 0.37 -2.77 -7.30
N ASP A 40 0.07 -3.42 -8.42
CA ASP A 40 -1.26 -3.59 -9.01
C ASP A 40 -1.98 -4.87 -8.56
N SER A 41 -1.43 -5.59 -7.57
CA SER A 41 -1.96 -6.88 -7.11
C SER A 41 -3.37 -6.82 -6.51
N LEU A 42 -3.75 -5.68 -5.91
CA LEU A 42 -5.06 -5.52 -5.29
C LEU A 42 -6.08 -4.90 -6.25
N ASP A 43 -7.22 -5.57 -6.42
CA ASP A 43 -8.39 -5.01 -7.10
C ASP A 43 -8.82 -3.66 -6.46
N PRO A 44 -8.79 -2.54 -7.21
CA PRO A 44 -9.18 -1.23 -6.70
C PRO A 44 -10.61 -1.17 -6.13
N ALA A 45 -11.53 -2.02 -6.59
CA ALA A 45 -12.90 -2.06 -6.08
C ALA A 45 -13.01 -2.52 -4.62
N ARG A 46 -11.95 -3.15 -4.09
CA ARG A 46 -11.86 -3.56 -2.68
C ARG A 46 -11.42 -2.44 -1.74
N ILE A 47 -10.90 -1.34 -2.27
CA ILE A 47 -10.30 -0.27 -1.47
C ILE A 47 -11.40 0.66 -0.93
N ARG A 48 -11.39 0.87 0.38
CA ARG A 48 -12.29 1.82 1.06
C ARG A 48 -11.53 2.65 2.08
N ILE A 49 -11.88 3.93 2.18
CA ILE A 49 -11.38 4.79 3.26
C ILE A 49 -11.87 4.24 4.60
N GLY A 50 -10.97 4.17 5.58
CA GLY A 50 -11.25 3.59 6.90
C GLY A 50 -11.12 2.06 6.97
N ALA A 51 -10.75 1.39 5.87
CA ALA A 51 -10.40 -0.02 5.92
C ALA A 51 -9.15 -0.24 6.79
N ARG A 52 -9.17 -1.26 7.64
CA ARG A 52 -8.01 -1.64 8.46
C ARG A 52 -6.95 -2.30 7.58
N VAL A 53 -5.69 -1.98 7.89
CA VAL A 53 -4.52 -2.55 7.22
C VAL A 53 -3.48 -2.96 8.26
N HIS A 54 -2.61 -3.89 7.87
CA HIS A 54 -1.39 -4.21 8.59
C HIS A 54 -0.17 -3.93 7.73
N VAL A 55 0.92 -3.55 8.39
CA VAL A 55 2.21 -3.39 7.73
C VAL A 55 2.83 -4.76 7.49
N VAL A 56 3.37 -4.96 6.29
CA VAL A 56 4.27 -6.06 5.95
C VAL A 56 5.55 -5.47 5.37
N PHE A 57 6.64 -6.25 5.36
CA PHE A 57 7.94 -5.76 4.90
C PHE A 57 8.49 -6.63 3.78
N HIS A 58 9.01 -5.98 2.76
CA HIS A 58 9.75 -6.60 1.66
C HIS A 58 10.99 -5.75 1.37
N ASP A 59 12.17 -6.38 1.35
CA ASP A 59 13.46 -5.70 1.21
C ASP A 59 13.67 -4.52 2.19
N GLY A 60 13.13 -4.67 3.41
CA GLY A 60 13.22 -3.65 4.46
C GLY A 60 12.30 -2.44 4.27
N LEU A 61 11.51 -2.40 3.19
CA LEU A 61 10.55 -1.33 2.92
C LEU A 61 9.13 -1.72 3.38
N PRO A 62 8.36 -0.78 3.96
CA PRO A 62 7.00 -1.05 4.39
C PRO A 62 6.03 -1.12 3.20
N GLN A 63 5.16 -2.12 3.23
CA GLN A 63 3.98 -2.27 2.39
C GLN A 63 2.76 -2.51 3.28
N TRP A 64 1.57 -2.39 2.71
CA TRP A 64 0.31 -2.58 3.44
C TRP A 64 -0.49 -3.72 2.84
N VAL A 65 -1.17 -4.49 3.69
CA VAL A 65 -2.18 -5.47 3.29
C VAL A 65 -3.49 -5.17 4.01
N LEU A 66 -4.63 -5.47 3.37
CA LEU A 66 -5.92 -5.42 4.03
C LEU A 66 -5.97 -6.46 5.15
N SER A 67 -6.54 -6.07 6.30
CA SER A 67 -6.85 -7.00 7.41
C SER A 67 -8.02 -7.92 7.10
#